data_AF-A0A653J6J6-F1
#
_entry.id   AF-A0A653J6J6-F1
#
_cell.length_a   1.000
_cell.length_b   1.000
_cell.length_c   1.000
_cell.angle_alpha   90.00
_cell.angle_beta   90.00
_cell.angle_gamma   90.00
#
_symmetry.space_group_name_H-M   'P 1'
#
loop_
_entity.id
_entity.type
_entity.pdbx_description
1 polymer ?
#
loop_
_entity_poly.entity_id
_entity_poly.type
_entity_poly.pdbx_seq_one_letter_code
_entity_poly.pdbx_strand_id
1 'polypeptide(L)'
;MLLETSTGETLTQPRPAVDTAVEIADGAAAGALAGLAGAAVMEVFQTYSAALFQPSGSKPPATEQAALSAARLAGAARLRRADRQAGGQAVHYVTGTLAGAAYGALAETAPGVTRWRGLAFGLACATLIDQIAVPLAGFARQPLRYTLRTHLYGLASHAVFGLVTEAVRKGLRRRPPIAVLDSKGERSGVTMEDVSVPLFLGLANGQRTFTPPAAVTVAAASSGLGLAGTPLSFLASKWTGAIMSAAAIGEYIADKQPGIPARIAPSALAGRAIGGALSGAAAARPGRALLAAGIGAAGALAGAYISYKARAALAKAIGRDAPVAFAEDALSLLGSAALAGYAALRENQRQTRQDLPIAA
;
A
#
# COMPACT_ATOMS: atom_id res chain seq x y z
N MET A 1 14.33 61.70 -30.21
CA MET A 1 14.35 61.87 -28.74
C MET A 1 13.19 61.04 -28.20
N LEU A 2 13.36 59.70 -28.21
CA LEU A 2 13.50 58.82 -27.03
C LEU A 2 12.26 58.89 -26.13
N LEU A 3 11.23 58.09 -26.44
CA LEU A 3 10.97 56.71 -25.98
C LEU A 3 10.39 56.67 -24.56
N GLU A 4 9.13 56.22 -24.50
CA GLU A 4 8.33 55.88 -23.33
C GLU A 4 9.13 54.98 -22.37
N THR A 5 9.19 55.36 -21.10
CA THR A 5 9.64 54.48 -20.02
C THR A 5 8.41 53.80 -19.43
N SER A 6 8.12 52.59 -19.92
CA SER A 6 7.25 51.67 -19.19
C SER A 6 8.02 51.18 -17.97
N THR A 7 7.58 51.59 -16.79
CA THR A 7 8.02 50.99 -15.54
C THR A 7 7.39 49.61 -15.45
N GLY A 8 8.08 48.62 -16.01
CA GLY A 8 7.78 47.22 -15.80
C GLY A 8 8.01 46.86 -14.33
N GLU A 9 6.99 47.07 -13.50
CA GLU A 9 6.87 46.36 -12.24
C GLU A 9 6.90 44.87 -12.55
N THR A 10 8.03 44.24 -12.26
CA THR A 10 8.14 42.80 -12.29
C THR A 10 7.37 42.29 -11.09
N LEU A 11 6.04 42.15 -11.25
CA LEU A 11 5.17 41.48 -10.30
C LEU A 11 5.75 40.08 -10.10
N THR A 12 6.53 39.93 -9.04
CA THR A 12 7.02 38.64 -8.57
C THR A 12 5.79 37.95 -8.04
N GLN A 13 5.10 37.24 -8.93
CA GLN A 13 3.96 36.39 -8.59
C GLN A 13 4.39 35.55 -7.38
N PRO A 14 3.76 35.71 -6.20
CA PRO A 14 4.13 34.93 -5.03
C PRO A 14 3.95 33.46 -5.41
N ARG A 15 5.05 32.69 -5.40
CA ARG A 15 4.98 31.23 -5.56
C ARG A 15 3.91 30.74 -4.57
N PRO A 16 2.85 30.06 -5.02
CA PRO A 16 1.80 29.63 -4.13
C PRO A 16 2.44 28.75 -3.06
N ALA A 17 2.41 29.21 -1.81
CA ALA A 17 2.98 28.51 -0.67
C ALA A 17 2.51 27.05 -0.72
N VAL A 18 3.44 26.12 -0.93
CA VAL A 18 3.09 24.71 -1.00
C VAL A 18 2.66 24.28 0.40
N ASP A 19 1.42 23.81 0.52
CA ASP A 19 0.87 23.31 1.77
C ASP A 19 1.69 22.10 2.19
N THR A 20 2.59 22.36 3.13
CA THR A 20 3.57 21.40 3.62
C THR A 20 2.87 20.14 4.17
N ALA A 21 1.64 20.26 4.68
CA ALA A 21 0.88 19.13 5.17
C ALA A 21 0.48 18.17 4.03
N VAL A 22 0.12 18.72 2.86
CA VAL A 22 -0.20 17.92 1.66
C VAL A 22 1.04 17.23 1.12
N GLU A 23 2.17 17.94 1.04
CA GLU A 23 3.43 17.32 0.60
C GLU A 23 3.86 16.20 1.53
N ILE A 24 3.81 16.43 2.85
CA ILE A 24 4.11 15.41 3.86
C ILE A 24 3.17 14.21 3.72
N ALA A 25 1.87 14.41 3.52
CA ALA A 25 0.91 13.33 3.36
C ALA A 25 1.16 12.50 2.09
N ASP A 26 1.44 13.15 0.95
CA ASP A 26 1.77 12.46 -0.29
C ASP A 26 3.12 11.73 -0.21
N GLY A 27 4.10 12.35 0.46
CA GLY A 27 5.38 11.74 0.79
C GLY A 27 5.19 10.50 1.65
N ALA A 28 4.39 10.59 2.71
CA ALA A 28 4.05 9.48 3.59
C ALA A 28 3.37 8.33 2.84
N ALA A 29 2.41 8.64 1.97
CA ALA A 29 1.71 7.62 1.20
C ALA A 29 2.64 6.93 0.18
N ALA A 30 3.45 7.70 -0.55
CA ALA A 30 4.48 7.15 -1.44
C ALA A 30 5.49 6.29 -0.66
N GLY A 31 5.89 6.76 0.52
CA GLY A 31 6.76 6.04 1.44
C GLY A 31 6.16 4.74 1.93
N ALA A 32 4.87 4.72 2.28
CA ALA A 32 4.16 3.53 2.77
C ALA A 32 4.18 2.41 1.72
N LEU A 33 3.81 2.74 0.48
CA LEU A 33 3.85 1.83 -0.66
C LEU A 33 5.26 1.33 -0.96
N ALA A 34 6.22 2.24 -0.90
CA ALA A 34 7.61 1.92 -1.16
C ALA A 34 8.22 1.03 -0.06
N GLY A 35 7.87 1.26 1.22
CA GLY A 35 8.30 0.45 2.35
C GLY A 35 7.70 -0.95 2.31
N LEU A 36 6.44 -1.08 1.92
CA LEU A 36 5.82 -2.38 1.65
C LEU A 36 6.58 -3.15 0.56
N ALA A 37 6.87 -2.50 -0.58
CA ALA A 37 7.63 -3.09 -1.67
C ALA A 37 9.06 -3.46 -1.24
N GLY A 38 9.71 -2.60 -0.47
CA GLY A 38 11.03 -2.86 0.12
C GLY A 38 11.02 -4.09 1.02
N ALA A 39 10.00 -4.25 1.86
CA ALA A 39 9.86 -5.40 2.76
C ALA A 39 9.70 -6.71 1.96
N ALA A 40 8.89 -6.69 0.90
CA ALA A 40 8.71 -7.84 0.01
C ALA A 40 10.03 -8.25 -0.68
N VAL A 41 10.77 -7.29 -1.23
CA VAL A 41 12.05 -7.59 -1.89
C VAL A 41 13.11 -8.07 -0.89
N MET A 42 13.13 -7.50 0.32
CA MET A 42 14.01 -7.97 1.39
C MET A 42 13.69 -9.42 1.78
N GLU A 43 12.42 -9.81 1.87
CA GLU A 43 12.02 -11.19 2.16
C GLU A 43 12.52 -12.17 1.07
N VAL A 44 12.41 -11.78 -0.21
CA VAL A 44 12.96 -12.55 -1.32
C VAL A 44 14.48 -12.69 -1.17
N PHE A 45 15.18 -11.58 -0.93
CA PHE A 45 16.62 -11.60 -0.68
C PHE A 45 16.98 -12.56 0.46
N GLN A 46 16.26 -12.48 1.58
CA GLN A 46 16.47 -13.33 2.74
C GLN A 46 16.26 -14.80 2.42
N THR A 47 15.24 -15.13 1.63
CA THR A 47 14.93 -16.51 1.21
C THR A 47 16.08 -17.12 0.41
N TYR A 48 16.64 -16.39 -0.57
CA TYR A 48 17.72 -16.90 -1.42
C TYR A 48 19.11 -16.83 -0.79
N SER A 49 19.33 -15.92 0.16
CA SER A 49 20.61 -15.76 0.84
C SER A 49 20.71 -16.52 2.17
N ALA A 50 19.59 -17.06 2.69
CA ALA A 50 19.56 -17.81 3.94
C ALA A 50 20.55 -18.98 3.97
N ALA A 51 20.71 -19.72 2.87
CA ALA A 51 21.65 -20.84 2.78
C ALA A 51 23.12 -20.40 2.94
N LEU A 52 23.45 -19.19 2.50
CA LEU A 52 24.80 -18.63 2.57
C LEU A 52 25.13 -18.05 3.94
N PHE A 53 24.12 -17.64 4.69
CA PHE A 53 24.28 -16.84 5.91
C PHE A 53 23.55 -17.38 7.14
N GLN A 54 23.06 -18.64 7.10
CA GLN A 54 22.18 -19.27 8.10
C GLN A 54 22.35 -18.70 9.52
N PRO A 55 21.37 -17.91 10.01
CA PRO A 55 21.40 -17.39 11.37
C PRO A 55 21.36 -18.54 12.37
N SER A 56 22.32 -18.59 13.29
CA SER A 56 22.33 -19.58 14.36
C SER A 56 21.28 -19.22 15.43
N GLY A 57 20.21 -20.02 15.56
CA GLY A 57 19.21 -19.82 16.60
C GLY A 57 18.03 -20.79 16.57
N SER A 58 17.65 -21.29 17.75
CA SER A 58 16.50 -22.20 17.95
C SER A 58 15.18 -21.47 18.27
N LYS A 59 15.21 -20.14 18.44
CA LYS A 59 14.01 -19.34 18.75
C LYS A 59 13.29 -18.93 17.47
N PRO A 60 11.94 -18.85 17.48
CA PRO A 60 11.16 -18.30 16.38
C PRO A 60 11.58 -16.86 16.04
N PRO A 61 11.43 -16.43 14.78
CA PRO A 61 11.65 -15.04 14.36
C PRO A 61 10.98 -14.02 15.30
N ALA A 62 11.58 -12.84 15.43
CA ALA A 62 11.05 -11.79 16.31
C ALA A 62 9.63 -11.36 15.94
N THR A 63 9.33 -11.31 14.64
CA THR A 63 8.01 -10.97 14.13
C THR A 63 6.95 -12.02 14.51
N GLU A 64 7.30 -13.31 14.51
CA GLU A 64 6.44 -14.38 15.03
C GLU A 64 6.14 -14.22 16.53
N GLN A 65 7.13 -13.76 17.30
CA GLN A 65 6.96 -13.51 18.73
C GLN A 65 6.07 -12.28 18.99
N ALA A 66 6.22 -11.22 18.20
CA ALA A 66 5.34 -10.05 18.23
C ALA A 66 3.89 -10.42 17.87
N ALA A 67 3.69 -11.24 16.83
CA ALA A 67 2.38 -11.74 16.45
C ALA A 67 1.74 -12.62 17.54
N LEU A 68 2.55 -13.46 18.21
CA LEU A 68 2.09 -14.25 19.34
C LEU A 68 1.69 -13.36 20.53
N SER A 69 2.44 -12.30 20.80
CA SER A 69 2.12 -11.31 21.84
C SER A 69 0.78 -10.61 21.55
N ALA A 70 0.60 -10.12 20.33
CA ALA A 70 -0.65 -9.48 19.89
C ALA A 70 -1.85 -10.45 19.97
N ALA A 71 -1.66 -11.71 19.59
CA ALA A 71 -2.71 -12.72 19.70
C ALA A 71 -3.09 -13.02 21.16
N ARG A 72 -2.12 -13.05 22.08
CA ARG A 72 -2.39 -13.21 23.52
C ARG A 72 -3.18 -12.04 24.10
N LEU A 73 -2.84 -10.81 23.71
CA LEU A 73 -3.60 -9.62 24.10
C LEU A 73 -5.05 -9.68 23.56
N ALA A 74 -5.25 -10.29 22.40
CA ALA A 74 -6.57 -10.53 21.82
C ALA A 74 -7.27 -11.79 22.39
N GLY A 75 -6.79 -12.37 23.49
CA GLY A 75 -7.42 -13.50 24.18
C GLY A 75 -7.08 -14.89 23.61
N ALA A 76 -6.16 -15.01 22.65
CA ALA A 76 -5.75 -16.31 22.12
C ALA A 76 -4.71 -16.99 23.02
N ALA A 77 -5.06 -18.15 23.59
CA ALA A 77 -4.17 -18.90 24.48
C ALA A 77 -2.96 -19.50 23.74
N ARG A 78 -3.13 -19.96 22.49
CA ARG A 78 -2.08 -20.53 21.63
C ARG A 78 -2.38 -20.31 20.14
N LEU A 79 -1.32 -20.14 19.35
CA LEU A 79 -1.37 -20.13 17.88
C LEU A 79 -0.69 -21.38 17.32
N ARG A 80 -1.25 -21.98 16.25
CA ARG A 80 -0.56 -23.03 15.50
C ARG A 80 0.68 -22.44 14.82
N ARG A 81 1.65 -23.28 14.43
CA ARG A 81 2.90 -22.82 13.81
C ARG A 81 2.65 -22.03 12.52
N ALA A 82 1.73 -22.51 11.68
CA ALA A 82 1.34 -21.82 10.45
C ALA A 82 0.73 -20.43 10.72
N ASP A 83 -0.17 -20.32 11.71
CA ASP A 83 -0.81 -19.04 12.08
C ASP A 83 0.22 -18.05 12.66
N ARG A 84 1.20 -18.56 13.40
CA ARG A 84 2.28 -17.75 13.95
C ARG A 84 3.19 -17.22 12.84
N GLN A 85 3.56 -18.06 11.88
CA GLN A 85 4.37 -17.66 10.71
C GLN A 85 3.64 -16.58 9.89
N ALA A 86 2.37 -16.79 9.58
CA ALA A 86 1.57 -15.81 8.86
C ALA A 86 1.37 -14.51 9.65
N GLY A 87 1.18 -14.59 10.97
CA GLY A 87 1.13 -13.43 11.85
C GLY A 87 2.46 -12.67 11.89
N GLY A 88 3.58 -13.38 11.91
CA GLY A 88 4.91 -12.76 11.85
C GLY A 88 5.13 -12.02 10.54
N GLN A 89 4.68 -12.59 9.43
CA GLN A 89 4.76 -11.93 8.13
C GLN A 89 3.87 -10.68 8.07
N ALA A 90 2.69 -10.72 8.70
CA ALA A 90 1.86 -9.53 8.93
C ALA A 90 2.66 -8.39 9.57
N VAL A 91 3.26 -8.69 10.72
CA VAL A 91 4.00 -7.72 11.53
C VAL A 91 5.15 -7.15 10.72
N HIS A 92 5.83 -7.99 9.94
CA HIS A 92 6.92 -7.58 9.08
C HIS A 92 6.46 -6.55 8.03
N TYR A 93 5.43 -6.87 7.26
CA TYR A 93 4.90 -5.98 6.22
C TYR A 93 4.32 -4.68 6.79
N VAL A 94 3.61 -4.76 7.92
CA VAL A 94 3.08 -3.57 8.61
C VAL A 94 4.21 -2.68 9.08
N THR A 95 5.25 -3.24 9.70
CA THR A 95 6.41 -2.48 10.18
C THR A 95 7.14 -1.81 9.00
N GLY A 96 7.37 -2.53 7.91
CA GLY A 96 7.97 -1.99 6.69
C GLY A 96 7.15 -0.86 6.06
N THR A 97 5.83 -1.01 6.03
CA THR A 97 4.89 0.02 5.53
C THR A 97 4.94 1.27 6.40
N LEU A 98 4.90 1.14 7.73
CA LEU A 98 4.96 2.27 8.66
C LEU A 98 6.32 2.98 8.62
N ALA A 99 7.41 2.22 8.60
CA ALA A 99 8.76 2.76 8.48
C ALA A 99 8.94 3.52 7.15
N GLY A 100 8.44 2.94 6.05
CA GLY A 100 8.41 3.60 4.75
C GLY A 100 7.59 4.87 4.76
N ALA A 101 6.42 4.89 5.40
CA ALA A 101 5.58 6.08 5.52
C ALA A 101 6.30 7.21 6.26
N ALA A 102 6.95 6.89 7.39
CA ALA A 102 7.75 7.86 8.13
C ALA A 102 8.92 8.39 7.29
N TYR A 103 9.64 7.51 6.58
CA TYR A 103 10.72 7.89 5.67
C TYR A 103 10.23 8.80 4.53
N GLY A 104 9.07 8.48 3.96
CA GLY A 104 8.44 9.26 2.91
C GLY A 104 8.03 10.66 3.37
N ALA A 105 7.44 10.78 4.56
CA ALA A 105 7.13 12.07 5.18
C ALA A 105 8.39 12.91 5.44
N LEU A 106 9.43 12.27 5.98
CA LEU A 106 10.72 12.92 6.26
C LEU A 106 11.44 13.36 4.98
N ALA A 107 11.30 12.62 3.88
CA ALA A 107 11.93 12.96 2.61
C ALA A 107 11.44 14.29 2.02
N GLU A 108 10.21 14.72 2.38
CA GLU A 108 9.62 15.98 1.90
C GLU A 108 10.10 17.19 2.74
N THR A 109 10.36 16.98 4.03
CA THR A 109 10.80 18.06 4.95
C THR A 109 12.31 18.17 5.07
N ALA A 110 13.04 17.07 4.85
CA ALA A 110 14.50 17.01 4.96
C ALA A 110 15.11 16.26 3.76
N PRO A 111 15.36 16.94 2.61
CA PRO A 111 15.87 16.29 1.40
C PRO A 111 17.17 15.49 1.61
N GLY A 112 17.98 15.87 2.61
CA GLY A 112 19.20 15.15 3.01
C GLY A 112 18.98 13.69 3.44
N VAL A 113 17.77 13.35 3.89
CA VAL A 113 17.37 11.97 4.26
C VAL A 113 17.48 11.01 3.06
N THR A 114 17.29 11.51 1.84
CA THR A 114 17.31 10.70 0.61
C THR A 114 18.70 10.63 -0.06
N ARG A 115 19.69 11.36 0.46
CA ARG A 115 21.04 11.54 -0.15
C ARG A 115 21.72 10.20 -0.46
N TRP A 116 21.56 9.22 0.40
CA TRP A 116 22.19 7.90 0.27
C TRP A 116 21.30 6.87 -0.43
N ARG A 117 20.34 7.33 -1.25
CA ARG A 117 19.43 6.48 -2.02
C ARG A 117 18.71 5.44 -1.15
N GLY A 118 18.37 5.80 0.09
CA GLY A 118 17.68 4.93 1.05
C GLY A 118 18.59 3.97 1.83
N LEU A 119 19.90 3.87 1.52
CA LEU A 119 20.83 3.01 2.25
C LEU A 119 20.90 3.38 3.75
N ALA A 120 21.08 4.67 4.05
CA ALA A 120 21.12 5.16 5.42
C ALA A 120 19.81 4.87 6.18
N PHE A 121 18.66 5.00 5.52
CA PHE A 121 17.36 4.65 6.09
C PHE A 121 17.24 3.16 6.40
N GLY A 122 17.64 2.29 5.47
CA GLY A 122 17.66 0.85 5.69
C GLY A 122 18.52 0.47 6.90
N LEU A 123 19.76 0.97 6.96
CA LEU A 123 20.68 0.72 8.08
C LEU A 123 20.16 1.31 9.42
N ALA A 124 19.47 2.45 9.36
CA ALA A 124 18.80 3.03 10.53
C ALA A 124 17.68 2.11 11.02
N CYS A 125 16.84 1.56 10.13
CA CYS A 125 15.83 0.55 10.51
C CYS A 125 16.46 -0.69 11.14
N ALA A 126 17.54 -1.22 10.54
CA ALA A 126 18.26 -2.37 11.11
C ALA A 126 18.75 -2.09 12.54
N THR A 127 19.19 -0.87 12.82
CA THR A 127 19.72 -0.50 14.14
C THR A 127 18.60 -0.21 15.13
N LEU A 128 17.68 0.69 14.77
CA LEU A 128 16.61 1.14 15.65
C LEU A 128 15.58 0.05 15.93
N ILE A 129 15.22 -0.73 14.92
CA ILE A 129 14.21 -1.78 15.06
C ILE A 129 14.88 -3.05 15.58
N ASP A 130 15.83 -3.63 14.85
CA ASP A 130 16.32 -4.98 15.17
C ASP A 130 17.34 -5.02 16.31
N GLN A 131 18.15 -3.97 16.49
CA GLN A 131 19.16 -3.94 17.55
C GLN A 131 18.67 -3.27 18.84
N ILE A 132 17.59 -2.47 18.79
CA ILE A 132 17.10 -1.71 19.95
C ILE A 132 15.65 -2.09 20.28
N ALA A 133 14.68 -1.74 19.43
CA ALA A 133 13.26 -1.88 19.78
C ALA A 133 12.85 -3.34 20.01
N VAL A 134 13.27 -4.25 19.11
CA VAL A 134 12.91 -5.67 19.16
C VAL A 134 13.52 -6.38 20.40
N PRO A 135 14.81 -6.19 20.74
CA PRO A 135 15.39 -6.71 21.98
C PRO A 135 14.76 -6.11 23.25
N LEU A 136 14.49 -4.79 23.27
CA LEU A 136 13.86 -4.12 24.41
C LEU A 136 12.42 -4.62 24.65
N ALA A 137 11.68 -4.92 23.57
CA ALA A 137 10.36 -5.53 23.64
C ALA A 137 10.39 -7.03 24.00
N GLY A 138 11.58 -7.63 24.15
CA GLY A 138 11.75 -9.04 24.50
C GLY A 138 11.48 -10.03 23.36
N PHE A 139 11.35 -9.55 22.12
CA PHE A 139 11.06 -10.37 20.95
C PHE A 139 12.33 -10.97 20.30
N ALA A 140 13.52 -10.47 20.63
CA ALA A 140 14.80 -11.04 20.20
C ALA A 140 15.82 -11.13 21.34
N ARG A 141 16.96 -11.79 21.09
CA ARG A 141 18.09 -11.76 22.03
C ARG A 141 18.77 -10.39 21.97
N GLN A 142 19.54 -10.05 22.99
CA GLN A 142 20.40 -8.87 22.98
C GLN A 142 21.39 -8.92 21.81
N PRO A 143 21.70 -7.80 21.12
CA PRO A 143 22.50 -7.77 19.89
C PRO A 143 23.86 -8.45 20.02
N LEU A 144 24.51 -8.30 21.18
CA LEU A 144 25.83 -8.87 21.47
C LEU A 144 25.87 -10.40 21.51
N ARG A 145 24.71 -11.07 21.49
CA ARG A 145 24.61 -12.54 21.52
C ARG A 145 24.51 -13.19 20.14
N TYR A 146 24.48 -12.39 19.07
CA TYR A 146 24.47 -12.87 17.69
C TYR A 146 25.88 -12.87 17.10
N THR A 147 26.12 -13.76 16.14
CA THR A 147 27.41 -13.81 15.43
C THR A 147 27.58 -12.60 14.50
N LEU A 148 28.82 -12.24 14.18
CA LEU A 148 29.11 -11.18 13.20
C LEU A 148 28.42 -11.44 11.84
N ARG A 149 28.36 -12.71 11.40
CA ARG A 149 27.68 -13.12 10.18
C ARG A 149 26.18 -12.79 10.23
N THR A 150 25.53 -13.00 11.37
CA THR A 150 24.11 -12.69 11.56
C THR A 150 23.86 -11.19 11.51
N HIS A 151 24.75 -10.38 12.10
CA HIS A 151 24.69 -8.92 12.00
C HIS A 151 24.84 -8.42 10.56
N LEU A 152 25.85 -8.92 9.85
CA LEU A 152 26.08 -8.56 8.44
C LEU A 152 24.90 -8.97 7.55
N TYR A 153 24.32 -10.14 7.78
CA TYR A 153 23.12 -10.59 7.09
C TYR A 153 21.91 -9.67 7.35
N GLY A 154 21.69 -9.29 8.61
CA GLY A 154 20.63 -8.36 8.99
C GLY A 154 20.80 -6.98 8.34
N LEU A 155 22.03 -6.44 8.37
CA LEU A 155 22.37 -5.16 7.74
C LEU A 155 22.23 -5.21 6.22
N ALA A 156 22.67 -6.29 5.57
CA ALA A 156 22.55 -6.45 4.12
C ALA A 156 21.09 -6.54 3.68
N SER A 157 20.26 -7.29 4.43
CA SER A 157 18.81 -7.38 4.17
C SER A 157 18.16 -6.00 4.24
N HIS A 158 18.49 -5.23 5.28
CA HIS A 158 17.94 -3.88 5.47
C HIS A 158 18.50 -2.85 4.48
N ALA A 159 19.73 -3.02 4.01
CA ALA A 159 20.27 -2.22 2.91
C ALA A 159 19.43 -2.42 1.63
N VAL A 160 19.07 -3.68 1.31
CA VAL A 160 18.15 -3.99 0.20
C VAL A 160 16.79 -3.32 0.41
N PHE A 161 16.19 -3.46 1.60
CA PHE A 161 14.94 -2.79 1.97
C PHE A 161 15.00 -1.27 1.72
N GLY A 162 16.04 -0.60 2.22
CA GLY A 162 16.19 0.84 2.10
C GLY A 162 16.40 1.31 0.66
N LEU A 163 17.27 0.64 -0.09
CA LEU A 163 17.54 0.96 -1.51
C LEU A 163 16.28 0.81 -2.38
N VAL A 164 15.52 -0.27 -2.18
CA VAL A 164 14.26 -0.51 -2.90
C VAL A 164 13.21 0.53 -2.51
N THR A 165 13.07 0.81 -1.22
CA THR A 165 12.11 1.80 -0.71
C THR A 165 12.39 3.17 -1.33
N GLU A 166 13.63 3.65 -1.36
CA GLU A 166 13.90 4.94 -1.99
C GLU A 166 13.72 4.91 -3.51
N ALA A 167 14.11 3.82 -4.18
CA ALA A 167 13.92 3.70 -5.62
C ALA A 167 12.43 3.79 -6.01
N VAL A 168 11.57 3.06 -5.30
CA VAL A 168 10.12 3.07 -5.52
C VAL A 168 9.52 4.42 -5.13
N ARG A 169 9.83 4.96 -3.94
CA ARG A 169 9.35 6.28 -3.48
C ARG A 169 9.71 7.37 -4.48
N LYS A 170 10.98 7.42 -4.92
CA LYS A 170 11.46 8.38 -5.91
C LYS A 170 10.75 8.22 -7.25
N GLY A 171 10.50 6.98 -7.70
CA GLY A 171 9.71 6.71 -8.89
C GLY A 171 8.27 7.23 -8.79
N LEU A 172 7.64 7.05 -7.62
CA LEU A 172 6.29 7.54 -7.32
C LEU A 172 6.21 9.07 -7.23
N ARG A 173 7.26 9.73 -6.70
CA ARG A 173 7.33 11.20 -6.53
C ARG A 173 7.88 11.94 -7.75
N ARG A 174 8.42 11.26 -8.76
CA ARG A 174 9.00 11.86 -9.97
C ARG A 174 7.99 12.40 -10.99
N ARG A 175 6.69 12.37 -10.69
CA ARG A 175 5.66 12.98 -11.53
C ARG A 175 5.38 14.38 -11.01
N PRO A 176 5.30 15.41 -11.87
CA PRO A 176 4.89 16.72 -11.39
C PRO A 176 3.54 16.56 -10.68
N PRO A 177 3.32 17.20 -9.52
CA PRO A 177 1.98 17.34 -9.01
C PRO A 177 1.21 18.03 -10.14
N ILE A 178 0.23 17.32 -10.71
CA ILE A 178 -0.86 18.04 -11.37
C ILE A 178 -1.49 18.80 -10.20
N ALA A 179 -1.07 20.05 -10.02
CA ALA A 179 -1.75 20.98 -9.15
C ALA A 179 -3.15 21.13 -9.75
N VAL A 180 -4.06 20.25 -9.34
CA VAL A 180 -5.47 20.41 -9.65
C VAL A 180 -5.96 21.47 -8.68
N LEU A 181 -5.76 22.71 -9.10
CA LEU A 181 -6.56 23.82 -8.66
C LEU A 181 -8.03 23.38 -8.86
N ASP A 182 -8.81 23.43 -7.79
CA ASP A 182 -10.26 23.48 -7.88
C ASP A 182 -10.66 24.55 -8.92
N SER A 183 -11.86 24.45 -9.52
CA SER A 183 -12.52 25.53 -10.27
C SER A 183 -12.37 26.95 -9.69
N LYS A 184 -12.02 27.10 -8.40
CA LYS A 184 -11.78 28.35 -7.68
C LYS A 184 -10.32 28.66 -7.30
N GLY A 185 -9.34 27.84 -7.67
CA GLY A 185 -7.93 28.08 -7.34
C GLY A 185 -7.50 27.68 -5.92
N GLU A 186 -8.36 27.01 -5.15
CA GLU A 186 -8.05 26.56 -3.78
C GLU A 186 -7.53 25.11 -3.73
N ARG A 187 -6.66 24.82 -2.75
CA ARG A 187 -6.21 23.44 -2.45
C ARG A 187 -7.37 22.67 -1.82
N SER A 188 -7.94 21.71 -2.53
CA SER A 188 -9.03 20.88 -1.96
C SER A 188 -8.49 20.02 -0.81
N GLY A 189 -9.09 20.10 0.38
CA GLY A 189 -8.74 19.25 1.53
C GLY A 189 -8.99 17.77 1.26
N VAL A 190 -8.46 16.89 2.13
CA VAL A 190 -8.77 15.45 2.12
C VAL A 190 -10.24 15.29 2.51
N THR A 191 -11.04 14.69 1.63
CA THR A 191 -12.46 14.43 1.88
C THR A 191 -12.68 13.02 2.40
N MET A 192 -13.85 12.75 2.96
CA MET A 192 -14.23 11.39 3.36
C MET A 192 -14.20 10.41 2.17
N GLU A 193 -14.44 10.89 0.96
CA GLU A 193 -14.37 10.10 -0.28
C GLU A 193 -12.94 9.63 -0.57
N ASP A 194 -11.93 10.49 -0.36
CA ASP A 194 -10.51 10.16 -0.57
C ASP A 194 -10.01 9.05 0.34
N VAL A 195 -10.73 8.79 1.43
CA VAL A 195 -10.40 7.76 2.41
C VAL A 195 -11.31 6.54 2.24
N SER A 196 -12.62 6.74 2.20
CA SER A 196 -13.60 5.64 2.20
C SER A 196 -13.54 4.78 0.94
N VAL A 197 -13.51 5.37 -0.26
CA VAL A 197 -13.50 4.62 -1.52
C VAL A 197 -12.26 3.72 -1.64
N PRO A 198 -11.02 4.24 -1.52
CA PRO A 198 -9.84 3.39 -1.57
C PRO A 198 -9.78 2.39 -0.40
N LEU A 199 -10.25 2.76 0.79
CA LEU A 199 -10.28 1.85 1.94
C LEU A 199 -11.18 0.64 1.67
N PHE A 200 -12.40 0.86 1.19
CA PHE A 200 -13.35 -0.22 0.93
C PHE A 200 -12.97 -1.07 -0.29
N LEU A 201 -12.42 -0.46 -1.35
CA LEU A 201 -11.80 -1.21 -2.45
C LEU A 201 -10.62 -2.04 -1.96
N GLY A 202 -9.80 -1.48 -1.06
CA GLY A 202 -8.75 -2.19 -0.36
C GLY A 202 -9.30 -3.38 0.42
N LEU A 203 -10.28 -3.17 1.30
CA LEU A 203 -10.88 -4.24 2.11
C LEU A 203 -11.43 -5.38 1.24
N ALA A 204 -12.11 -5.07 0.14
CA ALA A 204 -12.54 -6.05 -0.86
C ALA A 204 -11.34 -6.77 -1.52
N ASN A 205 -10.24 -6.06 -1.77
CA ASN A 205 -9.02 -6.66 -2.32
C ASN A 205 -8.36 -7.63 -1.35
N GLY A 206 -8.46 -7.33 -0.06
CA GLY A 206 -8.10 -8.24 1.02
C GLY A 206 -8.86 -9.55 1.00
N GLN A 207 -10.07 -9.57 0.44
CA GLN A 207 -10.88 -10.78 0.25
C GLN A 207 -10.54 -11.49 -1.07
N ARG A 208 -10.44 -10.75 -2.18
CA ARG A 208 -10.11 -11.27 -3.51
C ARG A 208 -9.10 -10.38 -4.23
N THR A 209 -7.93 -10.92 -4.53
CA THR A 209 -6.74 -10.21 -5.02
C THR A 209 -6.97 -9.51 -6.36
N PHE A 210 -7.74 -10.14 -7.26
CA PHE A 210 -7.93 -9.65 -8.62
C PHE A 210 -9.30 -9.01 -8.86
N THR A 211 -10.24 -9.15 -7.93
CA THR A 211 -11.62 -8.67 -8.11
C THR A 211 -11.71 -7.14 -8.15
N PRO A 212 -11.16 -6.38 -7.19
CA PRO A 212 -11.18 -4.93 -7.28
C PRO A 212 -10.36 -4.37 -8.47
N PRO A 213 -9.17 -4.91 -8.84
CA PRO A 213 -8.46 -4.52 -10.05
C PRO A 213 -9.29 -4.73 -11.32
N ALA A 214 -10.02 -5.84 -11.41
CA ALA A 214 -10.94 -6.09 -12.52
C ALA A 214 -12.09 -5.07 -12.54
N ALA A 215 -12.70 -4.78 -11.38
CA ALA A 215 -13.78 -3.81 -11.29
C ALA A 215 -13.34 -2.39 -11.71
N VAL A 216 -12.19 -1.91 -11.24
CA VAL A 216 -11.69 -0.58 -11.61
C VAL A 216 -11.25 -0.50 -13.07
N THR A 217 -10.69 -1.58 -13.65
CA THR A 217 -10.30 -1.59 -15.06
C THR A 217 -11.51 -1.62 -15.98
N VAL A 218 -12.55 -2.38 -15.62
CA VAL A 218 -13.84 -2.35 -16.32
C VAL A 218 -14.44 -0.95 -16.25
N ALA A 219 -14.53 -0.35 -15.05
CA ALA A 219 -15.05 1.01 -14.88
C ALA A 219 -14.22 2.07 -15.63
N ALA A 220 -12.90 1.95 -15.62
CA ALA A 220 -12.00 2.82 -16.37
C ALA A 220 -12.24 2.72 -17.88
N ALA A 221 -12.45 1.52 -18.40
CA ALA A 221 -12.64 1.26 -19.82
C ALA A 221 -14.06 1.60 -20.32
N SER A 222 -15.08 1.51 -19.46
CA SER A 222 -16.49 1.71 -19.84
C SER A 222 -17.07 3.07 -19.47
N SER A 223 -16.62 3.68 -18.37
CA SER A 223 -17.23 4.88 -17.81
C SER A 223 -16.24 6.03 -17.57
N GLY A 224 -14.94 5.77 -17.74
CA GLY A 224 -13.88 6.77 -17.62
C GLY A 224 -13.56 7.12 -16.16
N LEU A 225 -12.41 6.67 -15.65
CA LEU A 225 -11.90 7.04 -14.32
C LEU A 225 -10.89 8.21 -14.37
N GLY A 226 -10.94 9.05 -15.42
CA GLY A 226 -10.02 10.18 -15.55
C GLY A 226 -8.54 9.79 -15.62
N LEU A 227 -8.22 8.55 -16.01
CA LEU A 227 -6.85 8.01 -16.01
C LEU A 227 -6.00 8.49 -17.20
N ALA A 228 -6.59 9.20 -18.16
CA ALA A 228 -5.90 9.72 -19.33
C ALA A 228 -4.77 10.68 -18.93
N GLY A 229 -3.60 10.56 -19.56
CA GLY A 229 -2.42 11.34 -19.20
C GLY A 229 -1.75 10.95 -17.88
N THR A 230 -2.35 10.05 -17.09
CA THR A 230 -1.69 9.44 -15.93
C THR A 230 -1.00 8.14 -16.34
N PRO A 231 0.03 7.69 -15.62
CA PRO A 231 0.62 6.38 -15.92
C PRO A 231 -0.20 5.17 -15.48
N LEU A 232 -1.40 5.37 -14.94
CA LEU A 232 -2.40 4.33 -14.75
C LEU A 232 -3.33 4.19 -15.96
N SER A 233 -3.09 4.95 -17.04
CA SER A 233 -3.88 4.90 -18.28
C SER A 233 -3.99 3.49 -18.88
N PHE A 234 -3.02 2.61 -18.64
CA PHE A 234 -3.09 1.21 -19.06
C PHE A 234 -4.29 0.47 -18.45
N LEU A 235 -4.77 0.86 -17.26
CA LEU A 235 -5.95 0.26 -16.62
C LEU A 235 -7.25 0.55 -17.39
N ALA A 236 -7.28 1.59 -18.24
CA ALA A 236 -8.41 1.88 -19.12
C ALA A 236 -8.41 1.02 -20.41
N SER A 237 -7.39 0.18 -20.63
CA SER A 237 -7.34 -0.72 -21.77
C SER A 237 -8.32 -1.87 -21.62
N LYS A 238 -9.10 -2.14 -22.69
CA LYS A 238 -9.99 -3.30 -22.76
C LYS A 238 -9.25 -4.63 -22.56
N TRP A 239 -7.99 -4.71 -23.00
CA TRP A 239 -7.14 -5.89 -22.80
C TRP A 239 -6.75 -6.07 -21.34
N THR A 240 -6.37 -4.98 -20.65
CA THR A 240 -6.07 -5.03 -19.23
C THR A 240 -7.31 -5.43 -18.42
N GLY A 241 -8.48 -4.88 -18.77
CA GLY A 241 -9.77 -5.30 -18.21
C GLY A 241 -10.05 -6.79 -18.43
N ALA A 242 -9.84 -7.31 -19.64
CA ALA A 242 -10.02 -8.72 -19.94
C ALA A 242 -9.07 -9.63 -19.15
N ILE A 243 -7.79 -9.28 -19.06
CA ILE A 243 -6.78 -10.04 -18.31
C ILE A 243 -7.11 -10.04 -16.81
N MET A 244 -7.43 -8.88 -16.23
CA MET A 244 -7.77 -8.79 -14.80
C MET A 244 -9.07 -9.53 -14.49
N SER A 245 -10.06 -9.46 -15.38
CA SER A 245 -11.31 -10.22 -15.23
C SER A 245 -11.07 -11.73 -15.33
N ALA A 246 -10.23 -12.17 -16.28
CA ALA A 246 -9.85 -13.58 -16.38
C ALA A 246 -9.07 -14.05 -15.14
N ALA A 247 -8.16 -13.23 -14.61
CA ALA A 247 -7.45 -13.51 -13.37
C ALA A 247 -8.40 -13.58 -12.16
N ALA A 248 -9.40 -12.71 -12.07
CA ALA A 248 -10.43 -12.75 -11.04
C ALA A 248 -11.27 -14.04 -11.14
N ILE A 249 -11.75 -14.40 -12.33
CA ILE A 249 -12.46 -15.67 -12.56
C ILE A 249 -11.58 -16.85 -12.16
N GLY A 250 -10.30 -16.84 -12.59
CA GLY A 250 -9.31 -17.84 -12.22
C GLY A 250 -9.13 -17.95 -10.70
N GLU A 251 -9.11 -16.84 -9.97
CA GLU A 251 -9.04 -16.81 -8.51
C GLU A 251 -10.24 -17.53 -7.87
N TYR A 252 -11.47 -17.33 -8.36
CA TYR A 252 -12.67 -18.01 -7.84
C TYR A 252 -12.70 -19.52 -8.15
N ILE A 253 -12.15 -19.94 -9.29
CA ILE A 253 -12.04 -21.35 -9.67
C ILE A 253 -10.93 -22.02 -8.85
N ALA A 254 -9.77 -21.38 -8.77
CA ALA A 254 -8.61 -21.89 -8.05
C ALA A 254 -8.89 -22.04 -6.55
N ASP A 255 -9.62 -21.13 -5.92
CA ASP A 255 -9.99 -21.18 -4.48
C ASP A 255 -10.72 -22.48 -4.07
N LYS A 256 -11.25 -23.24 -5.04
CA LYS A 256 -11.93 -24.53 -4.82
C LYS A 256 -11.00 -25.74 -4.93
N GLN A 257 -9.74 -25.55 -5.30
CA GLN A 257 -8.76 -26.62 -5.49
C GLN A 257 -7.93 -26.90 -4.22
N PRO A 258 -7.62 -28.16 -3.91
CA PRO A 258 -6.71 -28.49 -2.82
C PRO A 258 -5.28 -28.02 -3.13
N GLY A 259 -4.62 -27.36 -2.18
CA GLY A 259 -3.21 -26.95 -2.30
C GLY A 259 -2.96 -25.48 -2.61
N ILE A 260 -4.01 -24.63 -2.71
CA ILE A 260 -3.82 -23.18 -2.82
C ILE A 260 -3.21 -22.61 -1.52
N PRO A 261 -2.16 -21.77 -1.60
CA PRO A 261 -1.56 -21.13 -0.43
C PRO A 261 -2.60 -20.34 0.39
N ALA A 262 -2.42 -20.29 1.70
CA ALA A 262 -3.32 -19.55 2.57
C ALA A 262 -3.41 -18.07 2.15
N ARG A 263 -4.59 -17.45 2.33
CA ARG A 263 -4.83 -16.02 1.98
C ARG A 263 -3.91 -15.04 2.70
N ILE A 264 -3.33 -15.47 3.82
CA ILE A 264 -2.38 -14.75 4.67
C ILE A 264 -0.92 -15.16 4.42
N ALA A 265 -0.66 -15.98 3.39
CA ALA A 265 0.70 -16.27 2.97
C ALA A 265 1.39 -14.99 2.45
N PRO A 266 2.71 -14.84 2.60
CA PRO A 266 3.41 -13.59 2.27
C PRO A 266 3.18 -13.12 0.84
N SER A 267 3.33 -14.01 -0.14
CA SER A 267 3.11 -13.71 -1.56
C SER A 267 1.65 -13.32 -1.85
N ALA A 268 0.69 -13.97 -1.18
CA ALA A 268 -0.72 -13.63 -1.31
C ALA A 268 -1.01 -12.24 -0.72
N LEU A 269 -0.45 -11.90 0.44
CA LEU A 269 -0.60 -10.57 1.04
C LEU A 269 0.04 -9.47 0.20
N ALA A 270 1.22 -9.72 -0.38
CA ALA A 270 1.87 -8.79 -1.30
C ALA A 270 0.99 -8.52 -2.54
N GLY A 271 0.48 -9.58 -3.18
CA GLY A 271 -0.46 -9.44 -4.29
C GLY A 271 -1.70 -8.64 -3.90
N ARG A 272 -2.25 -8.88 -2.71
CA ARG A 272 -3.42 -8.15 -2.19
C ARG A 272 -3.11 -6.69 -1.92
N ALA A 273 -1.96 -6.38 -1.36
CA ALA A 273 -1.59 -4.99 -1.11
C ALA A 273 -1.34 -4.24 -2.42
N ILE A 274 -0.73 -4.88 -3.43
CA ILE A 274 -0.56 -4.31 -4.78
C ILE A 274 -1.91 -4.09 -5.45
N GLY A 275 -2.81 -5.08 -5.43
CA GLY A 275 -4.15 -4.95 -6.01
C GLY A 275 -4.95 -3.84 -5.34
N GLY A 276 -4.91 -3.77 -4.00
CA GLY A 276 -5.55 -2.71 -3.22
C GLY A 276 -4.97 -1.32 -3.54
N ALA A 277 -3.64 -1.22 -3.68
CA ALA A 277 -2.98 0.01 -4.07
C ALA A 277 -3.40 0.46 -5.47
N LEU A 278 -3.40 -0.44 -6.45
CA LEU A 278 -3.80 -0.15 -7.82
C LEU A 278 -5.27 0.29 -7.90
N SER A 279 -6.17 -0.43 -7.23
CA SER A 279 -7.59 -0.10 -7.20
C SER A 279 -7.86 1.23 -6.49
N GLY A 280 -7.21 1.48 -5.35
CA GLY A 280 -7.30 2.75 -4.65
C GLY A 280 -6.78 3.91 -5.48
N ALA A 281 -5.62 3.76 -6.12
CA ALA A 281 -5.02 4.78 -6.99
C ALA A 281 -5.91 5.11 -8.20
N ALA A 282 -6.50 4.09 -8.81
CA ALA A 282 -7.33 4.24 -10.00
C ALA A 282 -8.68 4.93 -9.69
N ALA A 283 -9.21 4.73 -8.49
CA ALA A 283 -10.45 5.36 -8.04
C ALA A 283 -10.24 6.76 -7.41
N ALA A 284 -9.00 7.24 -7.36
CA ALA A 284 -8.65 8.47 -6.66
C ALA A 284 -9.08 9.72 -7.43
N ARG A 285 -9.31 10.81 -6.70
CA ARG A 285 -9.42 12.14 -7.31
C ARG A 285 -8.10 12.53 -7.98
N PRO A 286 -8.14 13.36 -9.04
CA PRO A 286 -6.94 13.94 -9.63
C PRO A 286 -6.01 14.52 -8.55
N GLY A 287 -4.73 14.11 -8.57
CA GLY A 287 -3.73 14.53 -7.57
C GLY A 287 -3.71 13.73 -6.25
N ARG A 288 -4.67 12.83 -5.99
CA ARG A 288 -4.75 12.03 -4.74
C ARG A 288 -4.36 10.56 -4.89
N ALA A 289 -3.88 10.15 -6.06
CA ALA A 289 -3.59 8.76 -6.38
C ALA A 289 -2.62 8.07 -5.41
N LEU A 290 -1.59 8.77 -4.90
CA LEU A 290 -0.64 8.19 -3.96
C LEU A 290 -1.27 7.92 -2.59
N LEU A 291 -2.00 8.91 -2.04
CA LEU A 291 -2.76 8.75 -0.80
C LEU A 291 -3.74 7.58 -0.90
N ALA A 292 -4.54 7.56 -1.97
CA ALA A 292 -5.53 6.52 -2.20
C ALA A 292 -4.89 5.14 -2.42
N ALA A 293 -3.72 5.06 -3.05
CA ALA A 293 -2.96 3.83 -3.17
C ALA A 293 -2.49 3.30 -1.81
N GLY A 294 -1.96 4.17 -0.94
CA GLY A 294 -1.54 3.80 0.41
C GLY A 294 -2.73 3.29 1.25
N ILE A 295 -3.85 4.00 1.20
CA ILE A 295 -5.09 3.61 1.89
C ILE A 295 -5.63 2.29 1.35
N GLY A 296 -5.63 2.10 0.03
CA GLY A 296 -6.06 0.85 -0.60
C GLY A 296 -5.18 -0.34 -0.25
N ALA A 297 -3.86 -0.16 -0.19
CA ALA A 297 -2.93 -1.19 0.27
C ALA A 297 -3.19 -1.58 1.73
N ALA A 298 -3.33 -0.57 2.62
CA ALA A 298 -3.63 -0.79 4.03
C ALA A 298 -4.98 -1.48 4.24
N GLY A 299 -6.01 -1.05 3.49
CA GLY A 299 -7.33 -1.69 3.45
C GLY A 299 -7.24 -3.14 3.01
N ALA A 300 -6.41 -3.47 2.03
CA ALA A 300 -6.23 -4.84 1.56
C ALA A 300 -5.57 -5.76 2.58
N LEU A 301 -4.56 -5.26 3.29
CA LEU A 301 -3.97 -6.01 4.40
C LEU A 301 -5.00 -6.21 5.52
N ALA A 302 -5.70 -5.15 5.94
CA ALA A 302 -6.74 -5.26 6.97
C ALA A 302 -7.86 -6.23 6.56
N GLY A 303 -8.35 -6.14 5.32
CA GLY A 303 -9.40 -6.99 4.78
C GLY A 303 -9.00 -8.46 4.72
N ALA A 304 -7.74 -8.76 4.40
CA ALA A 304 -7.22 -10.13 4.38
C ALA A 304 -7.26 -10.77 5.79
N TYR A 305 -6.86 -10.03 6.82
CA TYR A 305 -6.91 -10.54 8.20
C TYR A 305 -8.32 -10.60 8.76
N ILE A 306 -9.15 -9.58 8.53
CA ILE A 306 -10.53 -9.52 9.00
C ILE A 306 -11.33 -10.67 8.39
N SER A 307 -11.29 -10.83 7.07
CA SER A 307 -12.03 -11.90 6.38
C SER A 307 -11.57 -13.29 6.80
N TYR A 308 -10.26 -13.53 6.92
CA TYR A 308 -9.74 -14.81 7.40
C TYR A 308 -10.31 -15.19 8.78
N LYS A 309 -10.33 -14.24 9.72
CA LYS A 309 -10.87 -14.47 11.07
C LYS A 309 -12.40 -14.59 11.08
N ALA A 310 -13.09 -13.71 10.36
CA ALA A 310 -14.54 -13.71 10.28
C ALA A 310 -15.05 -15.02 9.69
N ARG A 311 -14.48 -15.48 8.57
CA ARG A 311 -14.81 -16.75 7.94
C ARG A 311 -14.60 -17.92 8.89
N ALA A 312 -13.46 -17.99 9.56
CA ALA A 312 -13.16 -19.07 10.49
C ALA A 312 -14.16 -19.12 11.66
N ALA A 313 -14.54 -17.96 12.20
CA ALA A 313 -15.54 -17.86 13.26
C ALA A 313 -16.94 -18.25 12.79
N LEU A 314 -17.36 -17.73 11.63
CA LEU A 314 -18.70 -17.95 11.07
C LEU A 314 -18.88 -19.39 10.58
N ALA A 315 -17.87 -19.96 9.92
CA ALA A 315 -17.88 -21.36 9.49
C ALA A 315 -17.96 -22.32 10.68
N LYS A 316 -17.30 -21.98 11.80
CA LYS A 316 -17.40 -22.75 13.05
C LYS A 316 -18.79 -22.63 13.68
N ALA A 317 -19.40 -21.44 13.65
CA ALA A 317 -20.74 -21.21 14.21
C ALA A 317 -21.84 -21.87 13.37
N ILE A 318 -21.72 -21.83 12.05
CA ILE A 318 -22.70 -22.37 11.10
C ILE A 318 -22.50 -23.88 10.86
N GLY A 319 -21.32 -24.41 11.17
CA GLY A 319 -20.94 -25.81 10.92
C GLY A 319 -20.72 -26.14 9.44
N ARG A 320 -20.81 -25.14 8.54
CA ARG A 320 -20.59 -25.27 7.09
C ARG A 320 -19.83 -24.05 6.56
N ASP A 321 -18.70 -24.29 5.90
CA ASP A 321 -17.86 -23.22 5.32
C ASP A 321 -18.43 -22.66 4.01
N ALA A 322 -19.05 -23.51 3.18
CA ALA A 322 -19.48 -23.13 1.84
C ALA A 322 -20.45 -21.93 1.78
N PRO A 323 -21.52 -21.84 2.60
CA PRO A 323 -22.43 -20.69 2.57
C PRO A 323 -21.74 -19.37 2.92
N VAL A 324 -20.82 -19.39 3.89
CA VAL A 324 -20.02 -18.21 4.30
C VAL A 324 -19.10 -17.79 3.16
N ALA A 325 -18.47 -18.76 2.50
CA ALA A 325 -17.60 -18.53 1.36
C ALA A 325 -18.32 -17.81 0.21
N PHE A 326 -19.51 -18.28 -0.16
CA PHE A 326 -20.29 -17.68 -1.24
C PHE A 326 -20.77 -16.27 -0.89
N ALA A 327 -21.14 -16.02 0.38
CA ALA A 327 -21.54 -14.69 0.84
C ALA A 327 -20.37 -13.69 0.79
N GLU A 328 -19.18 -14.11 1.21
CA GLU A 328 -17.96 -13.29 1.10
C GLU A 328 -17.62 -12.97 -0.36
N ASP A 329 -17.75 -13.95 -1.26
CA ASP A 329 -17.47 -13.77 -2.68
C ASP A 329 -18.45 -12.80 -3.35
N ALA A 330 -19.74 -12.94 -3.04
CA ALA A 330 -20.76 -12.01 -3.50
C ALA A 330 -20.51 -10.59 -2.99
N LEU A 331 -20.15 -10.44 -1.70
CA LEU A 331 -19.85 -9.13 -1.10
C LEU A 331 -18.63 -8.49 -1.77
N SER A 332 -17.56 -9.25 -1.98
CA SER A 332 -16.35 -8.77 -2.64
C SER A 332 -16.63 -8.33 -4.08
N LEU A 333 -17.36 -9.14 -4.85
CA LEU A 333 -17.67 -8.86 -6.25
C LEU A 333 -18.59 -7.64 -6.40
N LEU A 334 -19.74 -7.65 -5.71
CA LEU A 334 -20.75 -6.59 -5.80
C LEU A 334 -20.23 -5.28 -5.20
N GLY A 335 -19.54 -5.35 -4.05
CA GLY A 335 -18.94 -4.20 -3.41
C GLY A 335 -17.88 -3.54 -4.28
N SER A 336 -17.00 -4.32 -4.90
CA SER A 336 -15.97 -3.80 -5.80
C SER A 336 -16.57 -3.12 -7.03
N ALA A 337 -17.57 -3.75 -7.66
CA ALA A 337 -18.25 -3.19 -8.83
C ALA A 337 -18.98 -1.88 -8.49
N ALA A 338 -19.71 -1.85 -7.36
CA ALA A 338 -20.43 -0.67 -6.91
C ALA A 338 -19.48 0.50 -6.58
N LEU A 339 -18.38 0.25 -5.88
CA LEU A 339 -17.39 1.28 -5.54
C LEU A 339 -16.65 1.81 -6.76
N ALA A 340 -16.26 0.93 -7.69
CA ALA A 340 -15.63 1.34 -8.95
C ALA A 340 -16.59 2.15 -9.83
N GLY A 341 -17.85 1.73 -9.93
CA GLY A 341 -18.90 2.48 -10.64
C GLY A 341 -19.20 3.83 -9.99
N TYR A 342 -19.23 3.89 -8.65
CA TYR A 342 -19.38 5.14 -7.91
C TYR A 342 -18.25 6.12 -8.21
N ALA A 343 -17.00 5.65 -8.18
CA ALA A 343 -15.83 6.47 -8.49
C ALA A 343 -15.90 7.03 -9.93
N ALA A 344 -16.31 6.21 -10.90
CA ALA A 344 -16.48 6.65 -12.29
C ALA A 344 -17.61 7.68 -12.45
N LEU A 345 -18.75 7.46 -11.80
CA LEU A 345 -19.86 8.42 -11.81
C LEU A 345 -19.42 9.77 -11.23
N ARG A 346 -18.67 9.76 -10.13
CA ARG A 346 -18.15 10.96 -9.49
C ARG A 346 -17.17 11.71 -10.37
N GLU A 347 -16.31 10.99 -11.09
CA GLU A 347 -15.37 11.61 -12.01
C GLU A 347 -16.08 12.28 -13.19
N ASN A 348 -17.08 11.62 -13.78
CA ASN A 348 -17.91 12.24 -14.83
C ASN A 348 -18.63 13.50 -14.34
N GLN A 349 -19.18 13.48 -13.12
CA GLN A 349 -19.81 14.67 -12.53
C GLN A 349 -18.83 15.85 -12.37
N ARG A 350 -17.54 15.60 -12.12
CA ARG A 350 -16.52 16.65 -12.00
C ARG A 350 -16.18 17.24 -13.36
N GLN A 351 -15.99 16.39 -14.36
CA GLN A 351 -15.72 16.82 -15.74
C GLN A 351 -16.86 17.70 -16.27
N THR A 352 -18.11 17.25 -16.13
CA THR A 352 -19.28 18.05 -16.53
C THR A 352 -19.36 19.40 -15.81
N ARG A 353 -18.94 19.48 -14.54
CA ARG A 353 -18.90 20.75 -13.80
C ARG A 353 -17.79 21.70 -14.28
N GLN A 354 -16.68 21.17 -14.77
CA GLN A 354 -15.58 21.97 -15.31
C GLN A 354 -15.88 22.52 -16.71
N ASP A 355 -16.73 21.82 -17.48
CA ASP A 355 -17.13 22.23 -18.83
C ASP A 355 -18.26 23.28 -18.85
N LEU A 356 -18.84 23.61 -17.70
CA LEU A 356 -19.87 24.66 -17.63
C LEU A 356 -19.22 26.05 -17.75
N PRO A 357 -19.73 26.93 -18.64
CA PRO A 357 -19.22 28.30 -18.73
C PRO A 357 -19.43 29.03 -17.40
N ILE A 358 -18.38 29.72 -16.93
CA ILE A 358 -18.47 30.58 -15.76
C ILE A 358 -19.52 31.64 -16.08
N ALA A 359 -20.67 31.59 -15.40
CA ALA A 359 -21.67 32.64 -15.50
C ALA A 359 -21.01 33.96 -15.07
N ALA A 360 -20.85 34.87 -16.03
CA ALA A 360 -20.30 36.21 -15.86
C ALA A 360 -21.27 37.11 -15.08
#